data_AF-A0A920IWX9-F1
#
_entry.id   AF-A0A920IWX9-F1
#
_cell.length_a   1.000
_cell.length_b   1.000
_cell.length_c   1.000
_cell.angle_alpha   90.00
_cell.angle_beta   90.00
_cell.angle_gamma   90.00
#
_symmetry.space_group_name_H-M   'P 1'
#
loop_
_entity.id
_entity.type
_entity.pdbx_description
1 polymer ?
#
loop_
_entity_poly.entity_id
_entity_poly.type
_entity_poly.pdbx_seq_one_letter_code
_entity_poly.pdbx_strand_id
1 'polypeptide(L)' 'MIGEIGGTKEQQAAEFIKNNISKPVVFTIAGTTAPKGKRMGHAGAVISGKMGLARKKFLL' A
#
# COMPACT_ATOMS: atom_id res chain seq x y z
N MET A 1 3.71 -9.69 3.72
CA MET A 1 4.02 -8.53 2.84
C MET A 1 4.17 -7.29 3.70
N ILE A 2 5.23 -6.51 3.51
CA ILE A 2 5.39 -5.20 4.16
C ILE A 2 5.36 -4.16 3.04
N GLY A 3 4.34 -3.30 3.05
CA GLY A 3 4.16 -2.22 2.08
C GLY A 3 4.24 -0.85 2.74
N GLU A 4 4.10 0.19 1.93
CA GLU A 4 4.07 1.59 2.37
C GLU A 4 2.92 2.33 1.68
N ILE A 5 2.49 3.46 2.23
CA ILE A 5 1.64 4.40 1.49
C ILE A 5 2.32 4.91 0.20
N GLY A 6 1.49 5.40 -0.73
CA GLY A 6 1.96 5.85 -2.05
C GLY A 6 1.97 4.71 -3.07
N GLY A 7 1.87 5.08 -4.35
CA GLY A 7 1.83 4.12 -5.46
C GLY A 7 0.68 3.10 -5.41
N THR A 8 0.78 2.07 -6.25
CA THR A 8 -0.27 1.04 -6.47
C THR A 8 0.24 -0.40 -6.41
N LYS A 9 1.50 -0.62 -6.01
CA LYS A 9 2.13 -1.95 -6.06
C LYS A 9 1.46 -2.94 -5.11
N GLU A 10 0.98 -2.46 -3.96
CA GLU A 10 0.26 -3.29 -2.99
C GLU A 10 -1.07 -3.80 -3.54
N GLN A 11 -1.77 -3.02 -4.37
CA GLN A 11 -2.97 -3.46 -5.08
C GLN A 11 -2.64 -4.57 -6.08
N GLN A 12 -1.60 -4.38 -6.88
CA GLN A 12 -1.15 -5.38 -7.86
C GLN A 12 -0.67 -6.67 -7.16
N ALA A 13 0.01 -6.53 -6.03
CA ALA A 13 0.43 -7.65 -5.20
C ALA A 13 -0.77 -8.40 -4.61
N ALA A 14 -1.81 -7.69 -4.13
CA ALA A 14 -3.03 -8.31 -3.62
C ALA A 14 -3.74 -9.12 -4.71
N GLU A 15 -3.85 -8.59 -5.92
CA GLU A 15 -4.43 -9.31 -7.07
C GLU A 15 -3.61 -10.56 -7.44
N PHE A 16 -2.28 -10.44 -7.45
CA PHE A 16 -1.40 -11.58 -7.69
C PHE A 16 -1.53 -12.65 -6.60
N ILE A 17 -1.54 -12.25 -5.32
CA ILE A 17 -1.69 -13.16 -4.17
C ILE A 17 -3.02 -13.91 -4.28
N LYS A 18 -4.12 -13.20 -4.55
CA LYS A 18 -5.45 -13.79 -4.70
C LYS A 18 -5.49 -14.86 -5.80
N ASN A 19 -4.83 -14.60 -6.93
CA ASN A 19 -4.91 -15.48 -8.10
C ASN A 19 -3.88 -16.61 -8.10
N ASN A 20 -2.76 -16.48 -7.39
CA ASN A 20 -1.60 -17.37 -7.56
C ASN A 20 -1.07 -17.99 -6.26
N ILE A 21 -1.45 -17.47 -5.09
CA ILE A 21 -0.87 -17.87 -3.81
C ILE A 21 -1.95 -18.50 -2.92
N SER A 22 -1.78 -19.79 -2.62
CA SER A 22 -2.67 -20.55 -1.73
C SER A 22 -2.23 -20.53 -0.26
N LYS A 23 -0.99 -20.17 0.03
CA LYS A 23 -0.48 -20.03 1.40
C LYS A 23 -1.06 -18.77 2.05
N PRO A 24 -1.44 -18.79 3.34
CA PRO A 24 -1.86 -17.59 4.04
C PRO A 24 -0.79 -16.50 3.98
N VAL A 25 -1.20 -15.27 3.64
CA VAL A 25 -0.32 -14.09 3.61
C VAL A 25 -0.81 -13.07 4.62
N VAL A 26 0.05 -12.68 5.55
CA VAL A 26 -0.16 -11.54 6.45
C VAL A 26 0.49 -10.31 5.83
N PHE A 27 -0.16 -9.15 5.93
CA PHE A 27 0.41 -7.89 5.44
C PHE A 27 0.30 -6.74 6.44
N THR A 28 1.19 -5.77 6.27
CA THR A 28 1.17 -4.48 6.99
C THR A 28 1.54 -3.36 6.02
N ILE A 29 1.04 -2.16 6.30
CA ILE A 29 1.27 -0.94 5.50
C ILE A 29 1.82 0.14 6.41
N ALA A 30 3.04 0.60 6.13
CA ALA A 30 3.67 1.71 6.83
C ALA A 30 3.11 3.08 6.38
N GLY A 31 3.19 4.07 7.27
CA GLY A 31 2.83 5.46 6.97
C GLY A 31 1.33 5.79 7.04
N THR A 32 0.54 5.02 7.81
CA THR A 32 -0.90 5.28 8.01
C THR A 32 -1.20 6.63 8.64
N THR A 33 -0.25 7.20 9.38
CA THR A 33 -0.33 8.52 10.04
C THR A 33 0.33 9.64 9.22
N ALA A 34 0.72 9.39 7.98
CA ALA A 34 1.43 10.38 7.19
C ALA A 34 0.57 11.64 6.96
N PRO A 35 1.15 12.84 7.16
CA PRO A 35 0.43 14.09 6.95
C PRO A 35 0.08 14.29 5.47
N LYS A 36 -1.12 14.83 5.20
CA LYS A 36 -1.57 15.13 3.85
C LYS A 36 -0.60 16.08 3.15
N GLY A 37 -0.31 15.81 1.88
CA GLY A 37 0.53 16.68 1.05
C GLY A 37 2.03 16.68 1.39
N LYS A 38 2.48 15.82 2.31
CA LYS A 38 3.90 15.66 2.63
C LYS A 38 4.47 14.43 1.93
N ARG A 39 5.66 14.60 1.36
CA ARG A 39 6.46 13.49 0.84
C ARG A 39 7.26 12.90 2.00
N MET A 40 7.08 11.61 2.27
CA MET A 40 7.90 10.87 3.24
C MET A 40 9.21 10.42 2.58
N GLY A 41 10.20 10.00 3.39
CA GLY A 41 11.59 9.78 2.99
C GLY A 41 11.81 8.72 1.90
N HIS A 42 12.12 7.47 2.28
CA HIS A 42 12.54 6.40 1.35
C HIS A 42 11.56 6.12 0.20
N ALA A 43 10.28 6.49 0.35
CA ALA A 43 9.30 6.29 -0.68
C ALA A 43 9.10 7.51 -1.57
N GLY A 44 8.81 7.22 -2.84
CA GLY A 44 7.90 8.02 -3.63
C GLY A 44 6.49 8.09 -3.03
N ALA A 45 6.34 8.16 -1.69
CA ALA A 45 5.13 8.49 -0.95
C ALA A 45 4.81 9.99 -1.14
N VAL A 46 4.76 10.40 -2.39
CA VAL A 46 3.82 11.42 -2.81
C VAL A 46 2.49 10.68 -2.83
N ILE A 47 1.55 11.08 -1.97
CA ILE A 47 0.17 10.60 -2.07
C ILE A 47 -0.44 11.28 -3.30
N SER A 48 -0.09 10.79 -4.49
CA SER A 48 -0.62 11.24 -5.77
C SER A 48 -1.94 10.51 -6.03
N GLY A 49 -3.05 11.18 -5.73
CA GLY A 49 -4.40 10.66 -5.92
C GLY A 49 -4.89 9.72 -4.81
N LYS A 50 -6.14 9.26 -4.95
CA LYS A 50 -6.86 8.51 -3.89
C LYS A 50 -6.29 7.10 -3.63
N MET A 51 -5.54 6.52 -4.57
CA MET A 51 -5.05 5.13 -4.50
C MET A 51 -3.83 4.93 -3.58
N GLY A 52 -3.04 5.98 -3.35
CA GLY A 52 -1.88 5.93 -2.46
C GLY A 52 -2.23 5.99 -0.96
N LEU A 53 -3.50 6.18 -0.60
CA LEU A 53 -3.96 6.27 0.79
C LEU A 53 -3.96 4.90 1.47
N ALA A 54 -3.51 4.85 2.73
CA ALA A 54 -3.53 3.64 3.55
C ALA A 54 -4.90 2.95 3.58
N ARG A 55 -6.00 3.72 3.70
CA ARG A 55 -7.37 3.18 3.71
C ARG A 55 -7.72 2.39 2.44
N LYS A 56 -7.15 2.74 1.29
CA LYS A 56 -7.36 2.00 0.03
C LYS A 56 -6.46 0.77 -0.09
N LYS A 57 -5.44 0.63 0.76
CA LYS A 57 -4.59 -0.56 0.85
C LYS A 57 -5.12 -1.60 1.85
N PHE A 58 -5.91 -1.18 2.84
CA PHE A 58 -6.55 -2.10 3.81
C PHE A 58 -7.92 -2.65 3.38
N LEU A 59 -8.56 -2.05 2.37
CA LEU A 59 -9.87 -2.48 1.86
C LEU A 59 -9.74 -3.43 0.64
N LEU A 60 -8.57 -4.03 0.45
CA LEU A 60 -8.26 -5.02 -0.58
C LEU A 60 -8.36 -6.43 0.02
#